data_AF-A0A1G8SZ33-F1
#
_entry.id   AF-A0A1G8SZ33-F1
#
_cell.length_a   1.000
_cell.length_b   1.000
_cell.length_c   1.000
_cell.angle_alpha   90.00
_cell.angle_beta   90.00
_cell.angle_gamma   90.00
#
_symmetry.space_group_name_H-M   'P 1'
#
loop_
_entity.id
_entity.type
_entity.pdbx_description
1 polymer ?
#
loop_
_entity_poly.entity_id
_entity_poly.type
_entity_poly.pdbx_seq_one_letter_code
_entity_poly.pdbx_strand_id
1 'polypeptide(L)'
;MGAMGQDASRIRTHGEDVGAAIRTYSQGVDGVAASGDDGLFGDFVAVYAECRQMKVAALSGLSTEAVATGDGLHGVIRNTRDTEIANAANVGNIGDTWA
;
A
#
# COMPACT_ATOMS: atom_id res chain seq x y z
N MET A 1 3.13 21.02 -4.53
CA MET A 1 3.63 19.69 -4.11
C MET A 1 3.20 19.26 -2.71
N GLY A 2 3.06 20.16 -1.72
CA GLY A 2 2.77 19.76 -0.32
C GLY A 2 1.53 18.89 -0.13
N ALA A 3 0.40 19.21 -0.78
CA ALA A 3 -0.83 18.42 -0.71
C ALA A 3 -0.66 17.01 -1.31
N MET A 4 -0.03 16.90 -2.49
CA MET A 4 0.25 15.61 -3.13
C MET A 4 1.20 14.72 -2.29
N GLY A 5 2.17 15.31 -1.59
CA GLY A 5 3.05 14.57 -0.68
C GLY A 5 2.31 14.04 0.55
N GLN A 6 1.37 14.82 1.08
CA GLN A 6 0.49 14.38 2.18
C GLN A 6 -0.43 13.24 1.73
N ASP A 7 -1.03 13.35 0.54
CA ASP A 7 -1.88 12.30 -0.02
C ASP A 7 -1.08 11.02 -0.33
N ALA A 8 0.12 11.14 -0.89
CA ALA A 8 1.04 10.02 -1.13
C ALA A 8 1.39 9.29 0.18
N SER A 9 1.72 10.06 1.22
CA SER A 9 1.99 9.51 2.55
C SER A 9 0.78 8.81 3.14
N ARG A 10 -0.42 9.39 3.00
CA ARG A 10 -1.67 8.83 3.51
C ARG A 10 -2.03 7.51 2.83
N ILE A 11 -1.89 7.42 1.50
CA ILE A 11 -2.15 6.19 0.74
C ILE A 11 -1.16 5.10 1.16
N ARG A 12 0.12 5.44 1.29
CA ARG A 12 1.17 4.52 1.74
C ARG A 12 0.89 3.98 3.14
N THR A 13 0.63 4.86 4.11
CA THR A 13 0.30 4.47 5.49
C THR A 13 -0.95 3.62 5.55
N HIS A 14 -1.99 3.94 4.76
CA HIS A 14 -3.19 3.11 4.69
C HIS A 14 -2.88 1.69 4.18
N GLY A 15 -2.02 1.56 3.16
CA GLY A 15 -1.54 0.25 2.70
C GLY A 15 -0.78 -0.52 3.79
N GLU A 16 0.11 0.14 4.52
CA GLU A 16 0.85 -0.45 5.65
C GLU A 16 -0.10 -0.91 6.78
N ASP A 17 -1.08 -0.10 7.14
CA ASP A 17 -2.08 -0.39 8.17
C ASP A 17 -2.95 -1.59 7.78
N VAL A 18 -3.41 -1.64 6.52
CA VAL A 18 -4.18 -2.78 6.00
C VAL A 18 -3.30 -4.04 5.99
N GLY A 19 -2.04 -3.94 5.56
CA GLY A 19 -1.09 -5.06 5.59
C GLY A 19 -0.79 -5.57 7.01
N ALA A 20 -0.74 -4.68 8.01
CA ALA A 20 -0.62 -5.05 9.41
C ALA A 20 -1.88 -5.77 9.92
N ALA A 21 -3.07 -5.22 9.63
CA ALA A 21 -4.34 -5.81 10.02
C ALA A 21 -4.55 -7.21 9.41
N ILE A 22 -4.17 -7.42 8.14
CA ILE A 22 -4.24 -8.74 7.50
C ILE A 22 -3.32 -9.74 8.19
N ARG A 23 -2.08 -9.35 8.55
CA ARG A 23 -1.14 -10.24 9.26
C ARG A 23 -1.69 -10.66 10.62
N THR A 24 -2.28 -9.73 11.36
CA THR A 24 -2.95 -10.06 12.62
C THR A 24 -4.16 -10.97 12.39
N TYR A 25 -4.96 -10.70 11.35
CA TYR A 25 -6.13 -11.50 11.01
C TYR A 25 -5.77 -12.92 10.54
N SER A 26 -4.64 -13.11 9.84
CA SER A 26 -4.17 -14.44 9.41
C SER A 26 -3.56 -15.25 10.55
N GLN A 27 -2.93 -14.59 11.52
CA GLN A 27 -2.40 -15.21 12.74
C GLN A 27 -3.48 -15.60 13.77
N GLY A 28 -4.66 -14.98 13.71
CA GLY A 28 -5.80 -15.38 14.52
C GLY A 28 -6.15 -16.85 14.25
N VAL A 29 -6.14 -17.64 15.34
CA VAL A 29 -6.44 -19.07 15.37
C VAL A 29 -7.60 -19.37 14.41
N ASP A 30 -7.39 -20.34 13.52
CA ASP A 30 -8.46 -20.88 12.69
C ASP A 30 -9.60 -21.29 13.62
N GLY A 31 -10.67 -20.48 13.70
CA GLY A 31 -11.86 -20.83 14.47
C GLY A 31 -12.44 -22.18 14.05
N VAL A 32 -12.09 -22.60 12.83
CA VAL A 32 -12.22 -23.93 12.24
C VAL A 32 -11.62 -25.05 13.10
N ALA A 33 -10.41 -24.86 13.64
CA ALA A 33 -9.74 -25.84 14.50
C ALA A 33 -10.31 -25.86 15.93
N ALA A 34 -10.95 -24.77 16.37
CA ALA A 34 -11.58 -24.69 17.69
C ALA A 34 -12.95 -25.37 17.77
N SER A 35 -13.62 -25.58 16.63
CA SER A 35 -14.97 -26.17 16.58
C SER A 35 -15.02 -27.71 16.53
N GLY A 36 -13.90 -28.40 16.27
CA GLY A 36 -13.77 -29.85 16.45
C GLY A 36 -14.92 -30.73 15.96
N ASP A 37 -15.60 -30.35 14.87
CA ASP A 37 -16.74 -31.08 14.32
C ASP A 37 -16.44 -31.55 12.91
N ASP A 38 -15.97 -32.79 12.81
CA ASP A 38 -15.57 -33.46 11.58
C ASP A 38 -16.78 -34.03 10.80
N GLY A 39 -18.02 -33.62 11.12
CA GLY A 39 -19.22 -34.32 10.65
C GLY A 39 -20.36 -33.46 10.11
N LEU A 40 -20.84 -32.45 10.86
CA LEU A 40 -22.10 -31.76 10.52
C LEU A 40 -21.88 -30.35 9.93
N PHE A 41 -20.89 -29.61 10.44
CA PHE A 41 -20.58 -28.25 9.96
C PHE A 41 -19.32 -28.16 9.08
N GLY A 42 -18.67 -29.29 8.78
CA GLY A 42 -17.42 -29.35 8.03
C GLY A 42 -17.46 -28.60 6.69
N ASP A 43 -18.54 -28.75 5.91
CA ASP A 43 -18.70 -28.07 4.62
C ASP A 43 -18.84 -26.54 4.78
N PHE A 44 -19.58 -26.07 5.78
CA PHE A 44 -19.71 -24.64 6.08
C PHE A 44 -18.39 -24.04 6.55
N VAL A 45 -17.65 -24.80 7.35
CA VAL A 45 -16.32 -24.46 7.85
C VAL A 45 -15.32 -24.38 6.69
N ALA A 46 -15.37 -25.32 5.74
CA ALA A 46 -14.53 -25.30 4.54
C ALA A 46 -14.83 -24.10 3.64
N VAL A 47 -16.11 -23.83 3.35
CA VAL A 47 -16.52 -22.66 2.56
C VAL A 47 -16.11 -21.36 3.26
N TYR A 48 -16.26 -21.27 4.58
CA TYR A 48 -15.80 -20.12 5.35
C TYR A 48 -14.27 -19.94 5.25
N ALA A 49 -13.50 -21.03 5.33
CA ALA A 49 -12.04 -21.00 5.19
C ALA A 49 -11.63 -20.53 3.78
N GLU A 50 -12.29 -21.01 2.72
CA GLU A 50 -12.05 -20.57 1.35
C GLU A 50 -12.37 -19.07 1.17
N CYS A 51 -13.52 -18.61 1.67
CA CYS A 51 -13.89 -17.19 1.64
C CYS A 51 -12.88 -16.34 2.43
N ARG A 52 -12.40 -16.83 3.57
CA ARG A 52 -11.36 -16.15 4.37
C ARG A 52 -10.06 -16.03 3.59
N GLN A 53 -9.61 -17.11 2.94
CA GLN A 53 -8.40 -17.11 2.12
C GLN A 53 -8.52 -16.15 0.93
N MET A 54 -9.63 -16.19 0.17
CA MET A 54 -9.87 -15.26 -0.93
C MET A 54 -9.86 -13.81 -0.47
N LYS A 55 -10.52 -13.50 0.66
CA LYS A 55 -10.55 -12.15 1.23
C LYS A 55 -9.15 -11.68 1.63
N VAL A 56 -8.36 -12.54 2.28
CA VAL A 56 -6.98 -12.23 2.66
C VAL A 56 -6.11 -11.97 1.44
N ALA A 57 -6.22 -12.80 0.39
CA ALA A 57 -5.47 -12.62 -0.85
C ALA A 57 -5.82 -11.29 -1.54
N ALA A 58 -7.11 -10.99 -1.69
CA ALA A 58 -7.57 -9.75 -2.31
C ALA A 58 -7.10 -8.51 -1.52
N LEU A 59 -7.28 -8.51 -0.20
CA LEU A 59 -6.86 -7.38 0.64
C LEU A 59 -5.33 -7.23 0.67
N SER A 60 -4.56 -8.32 0.58
CA SER A 60 -3.10 -8.25 0.53
C SER A 60 -2.61 -7.61 -0.78
N GLY A 61 -3.27 -7.95 -1.90
CA GLY A 61 -3.02 -7.31 -3.19
C GLY A 61 -3.30 -5.81 -3.12
N LEU A 62 -4.46 -5.41 -2.58
CA LEU A 62 -4.83 -4.00 -2.41
C LEU A 62 -3.87 -3.24 -1.49
N SER A 63 -3.41 -3.82 -0.38
CA SER A 63 -2.42 -3.16 0.48
C SER A 63 -1.10 -2.94 -0.23
N THR A 64 -0.67 -3.90 -1.04
CA THR A 64 0.59 -3.82 -1.79
C THR A 64 0.51 -2.71 -2.84
N GLU A 65 -0.61 -2.65 -3.57
CA GLU A 65 -0.84 -1.63 -4.59
C GLU A 65 -0.93 -0.23 -3.98
N ALA A 66 -1.56 -0.09 -2.80
CA ALA A 66 -1.62 1.18 -2.08
C ALA A 66 -0.21 1.67 -1.67
N VAL A 67 0.63 0.79 -1.09
CA VAL A 67 2.02 1.14 -0.77
C VAL A 67 2.78 1.56 -2.03
N ALA A 68 2.71 0.76 -3.10
CA ALA A 68 3.37 1.06 -4.37
C ALA A 68 2.90 2.38 -4.99
N THR A 69 1.61 2.69 -4.90
CA THR A 69 1.03 3.95 -5.37
C THR A 69 1.60 5.14 -4.60
N GLY A 70 1.63 5.05 -3.25
CA GLY A 70 2.20 6.10 -2.42
C GLY A 70 3.70 6.33 -2.68
N ASP A 71 4.46 5.25 -2.84
CA ASP A 71 5.89 5.31 -3.17
C ASP A 71 6.12 5.91 -4.57
N GLY A 72 5.30 5.54 -5.56
CA GLY A 72 5.32 6.09 -6.91
C GLY A 72 5.05 7.59 -6.93
N LEU A 73 4.05 8.05 -6.19
CA LEU A 73 3.75 9.48 -6.05
C LEU A 73 4.90 10.25 -5.40
N HIS A 74 5.53 9.70 -4.36
CA HIS A 74 6.75 10.30 -3.81
C HIS A 74 7.89 10.37 -4.83
N GLY A 75 8.04 9.34 -5.67
CA GLY A 75 9.00 9.34 -6.78
C GLY A 75 8.75 10.47 -7.77
N VAL A 76 7.50 10.67 -8.21
CA VAL A 76 7.11 11.76 -9.11
C VAL A 76 7.39 13.12 -8.48
N ILE A 77 6.99 13.32 -7.22
CA ILE A 77 7.21 14.59 -6.51
C ILE A 77 8.70 14.93 -6.44
N ARG A 78 9.54 13.94 -6.13
CA ARG A 78 11.01 14.12 -6.11
C ARG A 78 11.53 14.51 -7.48
N ASN A 79 11.16 13.76 -8.52
CA ASN A 79 11.65 14.01 -9.88
C ASN A 79 11.27 15.41 -10.39
N THR A 80 10.04 15.85 -10.14
CA THR A 80 9.62 17.21 -10.52
C THR A 80 10.42 18.26 -9.75
N ARG A 81 10.65 18.09 -8.44
CA ARG A 81 11.46 19.03 -7.67
C ARG A 81 12.90 19.10 -8.17
N ASP A 82 13.51 17.95 -8.48
CA ASP A 82 14.86 17.88 -9.00
C ASP A 82 14.96 18.55 -10.38
N THR A 83 13.93 18.37 -11.22
CA THR A 83 13.81 19.04 -12.53
C THR A 83 13.66 20.56 -12.38
N GLU A 84 12.85 21.03 -11.43
CA GLU A 84 12.69 22.46 -11.15
C GLU A 84 14.01 23.09 -10.69
N ILE A 85 14.76 22.42 -9.81
CA ILE A 85 16.08 22.86 -9.34
C ILE A 85 17.07 22.93 -10.50
N ALA A 86 17.13 21.88 -11.34
CA ALA A 86 18.03 21.83 -12.49
C ALA A 86 17.73 22.94 -13.50
N ASN A 87 16.44 23.19 -13.78
CA ASN A 87 16.02 24.28 -14.67
C ASN A 87 16.37 25.65 -14.10
N ALA A 88 16.13 25.89 -12.80
CA ALA A 88 16.48 27.15 -12.15
C ALA A 88 17.99 27.43 -12.21
N ALA A 89 18.82 26.41 -11.97
CA ALA A 89 20.28 26.52 -12.07
C ALA A 89 20.73 26.83 -13.51
N ASN A 90 20.12 26.18 -14.51
CA ASN A 90 20.44 26.43 -15.92
C ASN A 90 20.08 27.87 -16.35
N VAL A 91 18.92 28.38 -15.93
CA VAL A 91 18.52 29.77 -16.21
C VAL A 91 19.46 30.77 -15.55
N GLY A 92 19.88 30.52 -14.30
CA GLY A 92 20.87 31.35 -13.61
C GLY A 92 22.20 31.43 -14.37
N ASN A 93 22.74 30.27 -14.79
CA ASN A 93 23.97 30.21 -15.57
C ASN A 93 23.86 30.95 -16.91
N ILE A 94 22.72 30.88 -17.60
CA ILE A 94 22.50 31.66 -18.83
C ILE A 94 22.52 33.15 -18.52
N GLY A 95 21.83 33.59 -17.46
CA GLY A 95 21.84 35.00 -17.03
C GLY A 95 23.24 35.54 -16.75
N ASP A 96 24.07 34.75 -16.07
CA ASP A 96 25.46 35.09 -15.76
C ASP A 96 26.39 35.07 -16.99
N THR A 97 26.04 34.34 -18.04
CA THR A 97 26.83 34.27 -19.28
C THR A 97 26.66 35.54 -20.14
N TRP A 98 25.56 36.28 -19.96
CA TRP A 98 25.24 37.49 -20.72
C TRP A 98 25.32 38.79 -19.90
N ALA A 99 25.78 38.72 -18.65
CA ALA A 99 26.06 39.86 -17.76
C ALA A 99 27.54 40.24 -17.80
#